data_AF-M6D8H2-F1
#
_entry.id   AF-M6D8H2-F1
#
_cell.length_a   1.000
_cell.length_b   1.000
_cell.length_c   1.000
_cell.angle_alpha   90.00
_cell.angle_beta   90.00
_cell.angle_gamma   90.00
#
_symmetry.space_group_name_H-M   'P 1'
#
loop_
_entity.id
_entity.type
_entity.pdbx_description
1 polymer ?
#
loop_
_entity_poly.entity_id
_entity_poly.type
_entity_poly.pdbx_seq_one_letter_code
_entity_poly.pdbx_strand_id
1 'polypeptide(L)' 'MTEEELELLKNEAEKRNLSAGEMLRLSFRNEVYRSDSYERLEALRVLVNLKEE' A
#
# COMPACT_ATOMS: atom_id res chain seq x y z
N MET A 1 -4.54 -14.25 -7.08
CA MET A 1 -4.51 -14.71 -5.70
C MET A 1 -4.38 -16.21 -5.71
N THR A 2 -3.18 -16.70 -5.39
CA THR A 2 -2.91 -18.12 -5.22
C THR A 2 -3.45 -18.61 -3.88
N GLU A 3 -3.51 -19.92 -3.68
CA GLU A 3 -3.90 -20.54 -2.41
C GLU A 3 -2.98 -20.07 -1.26
N GLU A 4 -1.67 -20.01 -1.54
CA GLU A 4 -0.65 -19.56 -0.58
C GLU A 4 -0.83 -18.09 -0.19
N GLU A 5 -1.10 -17.20 -1.16
CA GLU A 5 -1.38 -15.79 -0.89
C GLU A 5 -2.66 -15.62 -0.04
N LEU A 6 -3.67 -16.45 -0.27
CA LEU A 6 -4.90 -16.44 0.52
C LEU A 6 -4.67 -16.92 1.95
N GLU A 7 -3.85 -17.96 2.14
CA GLU A 7 -3.47 -18.48 3.46
C GLU A 7 -2.72 -17.42 4.28
N LEU A 8 -1.75 -16.75 3.66
CA LEU A 8 -1.03 -15.64 4.27
C LEU A 8 -1.94 -14.48 4.65
N LEU A 9 -2.91 -14.12 3.78
CA LEU A 9 -3.90 -13.09 4.06
C LEU A 9 -4.77 -13.45 5.28
N LYS A 10 -5.25 -14.70 5.36
CA LYS A 10 -6.05 -15.20 6.49
C LYS A 10 -5.26 -15.15 7.80
N ASN A 11 -4.02 -15.65 7.78
CA ASN A 11 -3.14 -15.64 8.94
C ASN A 11 -2.88 -14.21 9.45
N GLU A 12 -2.66 -13.25 8.55
CA GLU A 12 -2.44 -11.86 8.94
C GLU A 12 -3.73 -11.17 9.42
N ALA A 13 -4.89 -11.53 8.86
CA ALA A 13 -6.19 -11.05 9.31
C ALA A 13 -6.48 -11.53 10.75
N GLU A 14 -6.18 -12.80 11.05
CA GLU A 14 -6.39 -13.41 12.37
C GLU A 14 -5.56 -12.72 13.46
N LYS A 15 -4.26 -12.46 13.22
CA LYS A 15 -3.39 -11.73 14.15
C LYS A 15 -3.93 -10.34 14.53
N ARG A 16 -4.76 -9.75 13.67
CA ARG A 16 -5.31 -8.40 13.82
C ARG A 16 -6.77 -8.40 14.23
N ASN A 17 -7.36 -9.57 14.49
CA ASN A 17 -8.80 -9.74 14.77
C ASN A 17 -9.69 -9.14 13.67
N LEU A 18 -9.31 -9.34 12.41
CA LEU A 18 -10.06 -8.90 11.23
C LEU A 18 -10.53 -10.09 10.41
N SER A 19 -11.60 -9.91 9.64
CA SER A 19 -11.90 -10.84 8.56
C SER A 19 -10.88 -10.72 7.43
N ALA A 20 -10.69 -11.81 6.67
CA ALA A 20 -9.83 -11.79 5.48
C ALA A 20 -10.26 -10.70 4.47
N GLY A 21 -11.56 -10.43 4.36
CA GLY A 21 -12.09 -9.36 3.50
C GLY A 21 -11.73 -7.95 3.99
N GLU A 22 -11.78 -7.70 5.30
CA GLU A 22 -11.34 -6.41 5.86
C GLU A 22 -9.83 -6.22 5.71
N MET A 23 -9.05 -7.28 5.95
CA MET A 23 -7.61 -7.25 5.75
C MET A 23 -7.25 -6.98 4.29
N LEU A 24 -7.96 -7.60 3.34
CA LEU A 24 -7.76 -7.35 1.91
C LEU A 24 -8.04 -5.89 1.54
N ARG A 25 -9.16 -5.32 2.02
CA ARG A 25 -9.47 -3.90 1.80
C ARG A 25 -8.40 -2.98 2.39
N LEU A 26 -7.90 -3.30 3.58
CA LEU A 26 -6.81 -2.56 4.23
C LEU A 26 -5.52 -2.62 3.42
N SER A 27 -5.14 -3.80 2.93
CA SER A 27 -3.96 -3.99 2.09
C SER A 27 -4.06 -3.16 0.81
N PHE A 28 -5.20 -3.18 0.12
CA PHE A 28 -5.40 -2.34 -1.07
C PHE A 28 -5.35 -0.85 -0.76
N ARG A 29 -5.99 -0.41 0.33
CA ARG A 29 -5.93 1.00 0.75
C ARG A 29 -4.51 1.44 1.05
N ASN A 30 -3.73 0.61 1.73
CA ASN A 30 -2.35 0.91 2.07
C ASN A 30 -1.47 1.01 0.82
N GLU A 31 -1.68 0.15 -0.17
CA GLU A 31 -0.95 0.18 -1.43
C GLU A 31 -1.24 1.47 -2.21
N VAL A 32 -2.52 1.84 -2.34
CA VAL A 32 -2.93 3.10 -2.98
C VAL A 32 -2.30 4.30 -2.28
N TYR A 33 -2.34 4.33 -0.95
CA TYR A 33 -1.75 5.43 -0.17
C TYR A 33 -0.22 5.51 -0.32
N ARG A 34 0.47 4.37 -0.41
CA ARG A 34 1.91 4.33 -0.68
C ARG A 34 2.22 4.85 -2.07
N SER A 35 1.47 4.43 -3.09
CA SER A 35 1.64 4.92 -4.46
C SER A 35 1.48 6.45 -4.54
N ASP A 36 0.42 7.00 -3.95
CA ASP A 36 0.20 8.46 -3.88
C ASP A 36 1.36 9.17 -3.14
N SER A 37 1.88 8.58 -2.06
CA SER A 37 3.02 9.14 -1.34
C SER A 37 4.30 9.17 -2.20
N TYR A 38 4.56 8.11 -2.98
CA TYR A 38 5.71 8.07 -3.89
C TYR A 38 5.56 9.07 -5.03
N GLU A 39 4.37 9.18 -5.64
CA GLU A 39 4.11 10.16 -6.71
C GLU A 39 4.32 11.60 -6.22
N ARG A 40 3.85 11.93 -5.01
CA ARG A 40 4.07 13.24 -4.39
C ARG A 40 5.55 13.53 -4.14
N LEU A 41 6.29 12.53 -3.67
CA LEU A 41 7.73 12.69 -3.41
C LEU A 41 8.51 12.92 -4.71
N GLU A 42 8.17 12.21 -5.78
CA GLU A 42 8.78 12.41 -7.09
C GLU A 42 8.44 13.79 -7.67
N ALA A 43 7.18 14.23 -7.54
CA ALA A 43 6.77 15.57 -7.96
C ALA A 43 7.54 16.68 -7.22
N LEU A 44 7.77 16.52 -5.91
CA LEU A 44 8.58 17.46 -5.13
C LEU A 44 10.03 17.50 -5.61
N ARG A 45 10.62 16.34 -5.91
CA ARG A 45 11.99 16.26 -6.44
C ARG A 45 12.12 16.98 -7.79
N VAL A 46 11.14 16.82 -8.68
CA VAL A 46 11.09 17.56 -9.96
C VAL A 46 11.03 19.06 -9.73
N LEU A 47 10.17 19.53 -8.82
CA LEU A 47 10.03 20.96 -8.49
C LEU A 47 11.31 21.57 -7.90
N VAL A 48 12.04 20.82 -7.09
CA VAL A 48 13.33 21.26 -6.54
C VAL A 48 14.35 21.43 -7.66
N ASN A 49 14.47 20.45 -8.55
CA ASN A 49 15.42 20.51 -9.68
C ASN A 49 15.10 21.67 -10.64
N LEU A 50 13.82 21.99 -10.86
CA LEU A 50 13.39 23.13 -11.69
C LEU A 50 13.74 24.50 -11.09
N LYS A 51 14.04 24.59 -9.78
CA LYS A 51 14.45 25.84 -9.12
C LYS A 51 15.95 26.11 -9.19
N GLU A 52 16.75 25.11 -9.56
CA GLU A 52 18.21 25.21 -9.63
C GLU A 52 18.72 25.61 -11.03
N GLU A 53 17.83 25.69 -12.03
CA GLU A 53 18.06 26.26 -13.38
C GLU A 53 17.66 27.75 -13.44
#